data_AF-A0A1J5SAF2-F1
#
_entry.id   AF-A0A1J5SAF2-F1
#
_cell.length_a   1.000
_cell.length_b   1.000
_cell.length_c   1.000
_cell.angle_alpha   90.00
_cell.angle_beta   90.00
_cell.angle_gamma   90.00
#
_symmetry.space_group_name_H-M   'P 1'
#
loop_
_entity.id
_entity.type
_entity.pdbx_description
1 polymer ?
#
loop_
_entity_poly.entity_id
_entity_poly.type
_entity_poly.pdbx_seq_one_letter_code
_entity_poly.pdbx_strand_id
1 'polypeptide(L)'
;MRGNQESGYGASVLRGQGQVRSSRVRSGSDAPRREKLALGKSRGGKGLALDRLRHLRIAANGEWLRMPKDPAPASQEAHHEAFSLPLFTITMLASLAGLAALLRLAAPGFWTGQFLSTWEKAAVAFVVVSLANGFVEFFFHRYVLHTSAVPFLRRLYRQHTLHHALTRIGRRRSRDGRGVLCIENKFPIVEPEQGEASFFPWYSMAVFAALATPVLALMQWLLPSFPWFFSGYLALAVSLSLYEVLHAINHWPFEVWDPLIAHPRWGWFWRPVYAFHLRHHAVIDCNESISGFFGLPVADWVFGTCVIPRTVYADGEDWSPEKFNSPQPVWIIRQLDSLARNSVRTRRDAASSRAEVPVRALTRGERIAAWISHGAGLAIAVAGLALLIVFASLRGSAWHVVSFTVFGVTLLAMSAVSTLYHARRSDAAKRRLRRLGQAGAILLIAGTFTPILLTTLRGPWGWSLFGVIWGLCGIGAALHVIFGGRVSVTSGLASLLVAWLLVFALGPVITALPAGALWLLLAGGLCYLLGVGLYRLRRLPYRQAAWQGLAAGGAVCHVLAMLLFVLPHAA
;
A
#
# COMPACT_ATOMS: atom_id res chain seq x y z
N MET A 1 -4.90 -68.98 9.06
CA MET A 1 -4.33 -69.30 10.38
C MET A 1 -4.81 -68.26 11.38
N ARG A 2 -5.49 -68.74 12.43
CA ARG A 2 -5.86 -68.17 13.75
C ARG A 2 -5.18 -66.83 14.13
N GLY A 3 -5.83 -65.85 14.77
CA GLY A 3 -7.17 -65.75 15.34
C GLY A 3 -7.36 -64.48 16.20
N ASN A 4 -8.62 -64.23 16.60
CA ASN A 4 -9.14 -63.65 17.86
C ASN A 4 -8.64 -62.27 18.36
N GLN A 5 -9.44 -61.31 18.84
CA GLN A 5 -10.81 -61.20 19.37
C GLN A 5 -11.27 -59.72 19.17
N GLU A 6 -12.49 -59.40 18.71
CA GLU A 6 -13.74 -59.15 19.49
C GLU A 6 -13.56 -58.21 20.69
N SER A 7 -14.32 -57.12 20.92
CA SER A 7 -15.74 -56.78 20.70
C SER A 7 -15.87 -55.23 20.72
N GLY A 8 -16.90 -54.51 20.25
CA GLY A 8 -18.25 -54.86 19.83
C GLY A 8 -19.28 -53.96 20.56
N TYR A 9 -19.88 -53.00 19.82
CA TYR A 9 -21.24 -52.39 19.97
C TYR A 9 -21.61 -51.70 21.31
N GLY A 10 -22.50 -50.71 21.44
CA GLY A 10 -23.46 -49.97 20.61
C GLY A 10 -24.22 -49.01 21.58
N ALA A 11 -24.51 -47.76 21.21
CA ALA A 11 -25.83 -47.25 20.80
C ALA A 11 -26.69 -46.57 21.91
N SER A 12 -27.51 -45.59 21.44
CA SER A 12 -28.60 -44.83 22.10
C SER A 12 -28.20 -43.67 23.04
N VAL A 13 -28.44 -42.39 22.72
CA VAL A 13 -29.72 -41.62 22.64
C VAL A 13 -30.46 -41.61 23.98
N LEU A 14 -30.62 -40.43 24.61
CA LEU A 14 -31.88 -39.94 25.18
C LEU A 14 -31.79 -38.47 25.65
N ARG A 15 -32.95 -37.79 25.52
CA ARG A 15 -33.29 -36.40 25.80
C ARG A 15 -33.24 -36.04 27.30
N GLY A 16 -33.20 -34.73 27.60
CA GLY A 16 -33.68 -34.21 28.88
C GLY A 16 -33.58 -32.68 29.03
N GLN A 17 -34.71 -31.99 28.98
CA GLN A 17 -34.90 -30.57 29.31
C GLN A 17 -34.95 -30.33 30.84
N GLY A 18 -34.84 -29.05 31.25
CA GLY A 18 -35.23 -28.51 32.57
C GLY A 18 -34.23 -27.44 33.04
N GLN A 19 -34.38 -26.13 32.80
CA GLN A 19 -35.35 -25.15 33.31
C GLN A 19 -35.39 -24.95 34.85
N VAL A 20 -35.06 -23.70 35.23
CA VAL A 20 -35.54 -22.88 36.38
C VAL A 20 -35.10 -23.25 37.82
N ARG A 21 -34.36 -22.35 38.49
CA ARG A 21 -34.90 -21.56 39.62
C ARG A 21 -33.95 -20.47 40.15
N SER A 22 -34.53 -19.28 40.26
CA SER A 22 -34.09 -18.12 41.04
C SER A 22 -34.23 -18.35 42.54
N SER A 23 -33.44 -17.67 43.36
CA SER A 23 -33.93 -17.11 44.63
C SER A 23 -33.17 -15.84 45.01
N ARG A 24 -33.89 -14.98 45.75
CA ARG A 24 -33.74 -13.54 45.90
C ARG A 24 -33.60 -13.24 47.40
N VAL A 25 -32.89 -12.17 47.73
CA VAL A 25 -33.02 -11.29 48.92
C VAL A 25 -32.57 -11.82 50.30
N ARG A 26 -31.63 -11.08 50.94
CA ARG A 26 -31.92 -10.33 52.19
C ARG A 26 -30.88 -9.26 52.50
N SER A 27 -31.42 -8.13 52.97
CA SER A 27 -30.84 -6.89 53.45
C SER A 27 -30.25 -7.01 54.85
N GLY A 28 -29.30 -6.13 55.20
CA GLY A 28 -28.90 -5.85 56.58
C GLY A 28 -27.91 -4.70 56.64
N SER A 29 -28.36 -3.58 57.21
CA SER A 29 -27.55 -2.46 57.66
C SER A 29 -26.60 -2.89 58.79
N ASP A 30 -25.48 -2.19 58.96
CA ASP A 30 -25.04 -1.60 60.24
C ASP A 30 -23.56 -1.15 60.16
N ALA A 31 -23.35 0.16 60.33
CA ALA A 31 -22.17 0.72 61.01
C ALA A 31 -22.46 0.69 62.53
N PRO A 32 -21.53 0.94 63.49
CA PRO A 32 -20.22 1.60 63.38
C PRO A 32 -19.09 1.01 64.29
N ARG A 33 -17.84 1.51 64.19
CA ARG A 33 -17.09 2.04 65.34
C ARG A 33 -15.70 2.55 64.96
N ARG A 34 -15.41 3.75 65.49
CA ARG A 34 -14.09 4.37 65.59
C ARG A 34 -13.31 3.70 66.73
N GLU A 35 -12.01 3.49 66.53
CA GLU A 35 -11.05 3.46 67.63
C GLU A 35 -9.77 4.21 67.20
N LYS A 36 -9.30 5.10 68.08
CA LYS A 36 -8.10 5.94 67.97
C LYS A 36 -6.99 5.30 68.82
N LEU A 37 -5.77 5.82 68.61
CA LEU A 37 -4.50 5.64 69.36
C LEU A 37 -3.63 4.47 68.84
N ALA A 38 -2.31 4.60 68.67
CA ALA A 38 -1.36 5.52 69.27
C ALA A 38 -0.16 5.84 68.34
N LEU A 39 0.44 7.01 68.58
CA LEU A 39 1.73 7.46 68.07
C LEU A 39 2.88 6.71 68.76
N GLY A 40 3.88 6.29 67.98
CA GLY A 40 5.18 5.84 68.48
C GLY A 40 6.29 6.20 67.48
N LYS A 41 7.13 7.16 67.84
CA LYS A 41 8.36 7.55 67.13
C LYS A 41 9.48 6.54 67.42
N SER A 42 10.25 6.11 66.41
CA SER A 42 11.71 5.97 66.55
C SER A 42 12.45 5.82 65.21
N ARG A 43 13.59 6.51 65.19
CA ARG A 43 14.73 6.65 64.27
C ARG A 43 15.23 5.40 63.52
N GLY A 44 15.91 5.69 62.39
CA GLY A 44 17.21 5.08 62.07
C GLY A 44 17.24 4.23 60.80
N GLY A 45 17.85 4.77 59.74
CA GLY A 45 18.01 4.06 58.47
C GLY A 45 19.11 3.01 58.45
N LYS A 46 18.97 2.04 57.54
CA LYS A 46 19.95 1.57 56.53
C LYS A 46 19.46 0.23 55.93
N GLY A 47 19.47 0.16 54.60
CA GLY A 47 19.86 -1.04 53.87
C GLY A 47 18.79 -2.07 53.48
N LEU A 48 18.62 -2.20 52.16
CA LEU A 48 18.28 -3.41 51.40
C LEU A 48 16.93 -4.11 51.66
N ALA A 49 16.00 -3.92 50.71
CA ALA A 49 15.43 -5.00 49.88
C ALA A 49 14.24 -4.47 49.07
N LEU A 50 14.55 -3.75 47.99
CA LEU A 50 13.59 -3.47 46.92
C LEU A 50 13.56 -4.69 46.00
N ASP A 51 12.70 -5.66 46.28
CA ASP A 51 12.13 -6.46 45.19
C ASP A 51 10.82 -7.13 45.60
N ARG A 52 9.91 -7.23 44.62
CA ARG A 52 8.64 -7.98 44.62
C ARG A 52 7.50 -7.37 45.42
N LEU A 53 6.66 -6.61 44.71
CA LEU A 53 5.22 -6.87 44.50
C LEU A 53 4.47 -5.57 44.24
N ARG A 54 4.33 -5.20 42.97
CA ARG A 54 3.16 -4.44 42.47
C ARG A 54 3.01 -4.58 40.95
N HIS A 55 2.79 -5.81 40.51
CA HIS A 55 2.15 -6.11 39.23
C HIS A 55 0.66 -6.39 39.50
N LEU A 56 -0.19 -5.39 39.30
CA LEU A 56 -1.59 -5.62 38.94
C LEU A 56 -1.95 -4.66 37.80
N ARG A 57 -2.18 -5.29 36.64
CA ARG A 57 -2.66 -4.72 35.39
C ARG A 57 -4.06 -4.14 35.56
N ILE A 58 -4.29 -2.97 34.97
CA ILE A 58 -5.56 -2.66 34.29
C ILE A 58 -5.19 -2.16 32.90
N ALA A 59 -5.67 -2.89 31.89
CA ALA A 59 -5.51 -2.61 30.48
C ALA A 59 -6.62 -1.69 30.00
N ALA A 60 -6.25 -0.58 29.34
CA ALA A 60 -7.10 0.12 28.38
C ALA A 60 -6.19 0.89 27.40
N ASN A 61 -6.04 0.32 26.21
CA ASN A 61 -5.67 0.94 24.93
C ASN A 61 -4.60 2.04 24.95
N GLY A 62 -3.35 1.66 24.67
CA GLY A 62 -2.28 2.62 24.38
C GLY A 62 -0.88 2.05 24.56
N GLU A 63 -0.54 0.93 23.93
CA GLU A 63 0.86 0.44 23.91
C GLU A 63 1.47 0.67 22.52
N TRP A 64 2.21 1.77 22.37
CA TRP A 64 3.17 1.97 21.29
C TRP A 64 4.58 1.85 21.85
N LEU A 65 5.35 0.96 21.20
CA LEU A 65 6.81 0.77 21.23
C LEU A 65 7.54 1.13 22.55
N ARG A 66 7.93 0.10 23.32
CA ARG A 66 9.01 0.25 24.30
C ARG A 66 10.27 0.71 23.56
N MET A 67 10.75 1.91 23.88
CA MET A 67 12.08 2.37 23.50
C MET A 67 13.12 1.37 24.04
N PRO A 68 14.22 1.10 23.32
CA PRO A 68 15.39 0.47 23.93
C PRO A 68 15.79 1.28 25.16
N LYS A 69 16.01 0.60 26.29
CA LYS A 69 16.37 1.24 27.56
C LYS A 69 17.81 1.74 27.62
N ASP A 70 18.60 1.48 26.58
CA ASP A 70 20.01 1.81 26.54
C ASP A 70 20.24 2.89 25.47
N PRO A 71 20.87 4.03 25.81
CA PRO A 71 21.34 4.96 24.80
C PRO A 71 22.35 4.21 23.92
N ALA A 72 22.16 4.26 22.60
CA ALA A 72 23.18 3.82 21.68
C ALA A 72 24.49 4.57 22.00
N PRO A 73 25.66 3.91 21.95
CA PRO A 73 26.93 4.60 22.15
C PRO A 73 27.00 5.78 21.17
N ALA A 74 27.40 6.95 21.66
CA ALA A 74 27.49 8.21 20.91
C ALA A 74 28.19 7.97 19.57
N SER A 75 27.40 7.73 18.53
CA SER A 75 27.87 7.67 17.16
C SER A 75 28.07 9.10 16.73
N GLN A 76 29.30 9.44 16.38
CA GLN A 76 29.75 10.57 15.55
C GLN A 76 28.68 11.63 15.29
N GLU A 77 28.91 12.86 15.78
CA GLU A 77 28.21 14.07 15.34
C GLU A 77 28.07 14.04 13.81
N ALA A 78 26.93 13.56 13.33
CA ALA A 78 26.60 13.66 11.94
C ALA A 78 26.30 15.14 11.73
N HIS A 79 27.05 15.79 10.87
CA HIS A 79 26.70 17.15 10.45
C HIS A 79 25.35 17.06 9.72
N HIS A 80 24.28 17.44 10.42
CA HIS A 80 22.92 17.37 9.90
C HIS A 80 22.63 18.64 9.08
N GLU A 81 22.48 18.49 7.77
CA GLU A 81 22.16 19.61 6.87
C GLU A 81 20.73 20.11 7.15
N ALA A 82 20.61 21.37 7.59
CA ALA A 82 19.33 22.03 7.72
C ALA A 82 18.65 22.19 6.36
N PHE A 83 17.31 22.16 6.33
CA PHE A 83 16.57 22.35 5.09
C PHE A 83 16.88 23.69 4.44
N SER A 84 17.27 23.61 3.17
CA SER A 84 17.49 24.76 2.32
C SER A 84 16.40 24.82 1.27
N LEU A 85 15.45 25.74 1.45
CA LEU A 85 14.43 26.04 0.46
C LEU A 85 15.03 26.37 -0.92
N PRO A 86 16.14 27.14 -1.03
CA PRO A 86 16.83 27.34 -2.29
C PRO A 86 17.33 26.03 -2.93
N LEU A 87 17.99 25.16 -2.15
CA LEU A 87 18.51 23.89 -2.65
C LEU A 87 17.39 22.96 -3.12
N PHE A 88 16.30 22.89 -2.34
CA PHE A 88 15.11 22.12 -2.71
C PHE A 88 14.49 22.65 -4.00
N THR A 89 14.34 23.97 -4.12
CA THR A 89 13.78 24.61 -5.32
C THR A 89 14.64 24.34 -6.56
N ILE A 90 15.97 24.50 -6.44
CA ILE A 90 16.92 24.18 -7.52
C ILE A 90 16.82 22.70 -7.90
N THR A 91 16.76 21.80 -6.91
CA THR A 91 16.63 20.35 -7.14
C THR A 91 15.33 20.02 -7.88
N MET A 92 14.21 20.64 -7.50
CA MET A 92 12.92 20.45 -8.13
C MET A 92 12.91 20.95 -9.58
N LEU A 93 13.45 22.16 -9.82
CA LEU A 93 13.56 22.75 -11.15
C LEU A 93 14.50 21.92 -12.04
N ALA A 94 15.65 21.48 -11.51
CA ALA A 94 16.58 20.62 -12.23
C ALA A 94 15.95 19.25 -12.55
N SER A 95 15.17 18.68 -11.62
CA SER A 95 14.45 17.42 -11.83
C SER A 95 13.37 17.55 -12.91
N LEU A 96 12.59 18.64 -12.88
CA LEU A 96 11.61 18.97 -13.91
C LEU A 96 12.27 19.16 -15.28
N ALA A 97 13.33 19.95 -15.35
CA ALA A 97 14.07 20.21 -16.58
C ALA A 97 14.70 18.92 -17.14
N GLY A 98 15.32 18.10 -16.28
CA GLY A 98 15.87 16.80 -16.65
C GLY A 98 14.81 15.83 -17.16
N LEU A 99 13.66 15.75 -16.48
CA LEU A 99 12.52 14.93 -16.92
C LEU A 99 11.98 15.41 -18.27
N ALA A 100 11.77 16.72 -18.44
CA ALA A 100 11.31 17.30 -19.68
C ALA A 100 12.31 17.06 -20.83
N ALA A 101 13.61 17.20 -20.57
CA ALA A 101 14.66 16.94 -21.55
C ALA A 101 14.71 15.46 -21.96
N LEU A 102 14.71 14.53 -20.99
CA LEU A 102 14.70 13.09 -21.25
C LEU A 102 13.48 12.68 -22.08
N LEU A 103 12.30 13.18 -21.73
CA LEU A 103 11.08 12.83 -22.44
C LEU A 103 11.01 13.50 -23.83
N ARG A 104 11.56 14.71 -24.00
CA ARG A 104 11.71 15.35 -25.31
C ARG A 104 12.66 14.58 -26.22
N LEU A 105 13.76 14.06 -25.68
CA LEU A 105 14.68 13.19 -26.42
C LEU A 105 14.02 11.86 -26.80
N ALA A 106 13.21 11.28 -25.92
CA ALA A 106 12.54 10.01 -26.16
C ALA A 106 11.37 10.13 -27.16
N ALA A 107 10.63 11.24 -27.16
CA ALA A 107 9.44 11.42 -27.99
C ALA A 107 9.27 12.90 -28.44
N PRO A 108 10.12 13.40 -29.36
CA PRO A 108 10.15 14.82 -29.72
C PRO A 108 8.82 15.31 -30.32
N GLY A 109 8.21 14.55 -31.24
CA GLY A 109 6.94 14.93 -31.87
C GLY A 109 5.76 14.96 -30.88
N PHE A 110 5.77 14.08 -29.87
CA PHE A 110 4.76 14.06 -28.82
C PHE A 110 4.81 15.33 -27.97
N TRP A 111 6.03 15.78 -27.61
CA TRP A 111 6.23 16.97 -26.80
C TRP A 111 5.89 18.26 -27.52
N THR A 112 6.14 18.34 -28.82
CA THR A 112 5.67 19.48 -29.63
C THR A 112 4.15 19.65 -29.48
N GLY A 113 3.38 18.55 -29.50
CA GLY A 113 1.94 18.60 -29.25
C GLY A 113 1.54 19.12 -27.86
N GLN A 114 2.34 18.85 -26.82
CA GLN A 114 2.10 19.39 -25.48
C GLN A 114 2.25 20.92 -25.46
N PHE A 115 3.31 21.45 -26.09
CA PHE A 115 3.60 22.89 -26.13
C PHE A 115 2.73 23.67 -27.11
N LEU A 116 2.20 23.02 -28.15
CA LEU A 116 1.26 23.62 -29.09
C LEU A 116 -0.18 23.68 -28.56
N SER A 117 -0.48 23.03 -27.43
CA SER A 117 -1.80 23.12 -26.83
C SER A 117 -2.09 24.55 -26.34
N THR A 118 -3.36 24.95 -26.39
CA THR A 118 -3.81 26.25 -25.87
C THR A 118 -3.59 26.32 -24.36
N TRP A 119 -3.19 27.49 -23.85
CA TRP A 119 -2.95 27.73 -22.43
C TRP A 119 -4.16 27.38 -21.54
N GLU A 120 -5.39 27.54 -22.05
CA GLU A 120 -6.64 27.19 -21.35
C GLU A 120 -6.69 25.69 -21.02
N LYS A 121 -6.37 24.84 -22.01
CA LYS A 121 -6.29 23.39 -21.82
C LYS A 121 -5.17 23.02 -20.87
N ALA A 122 -4.04 23.71 -20.96
CA ALA A 122 -2.93 23.53 -20.02
C ALA A 122 -3.35 23.85 -18.58
N ALA A 123 -4.07 24.96 -18.38
CA ALA A 123 -4.60 25.37 -17.08
C ALA A 123 -5.62 24.37 -16.53
N VAL A 124 -6.57 23.92 -17.35
CA VAL A 124 -7.54 22.88 -16.95
C VAL A 124 -6.84 21.59 -16.57
N ALA A 125 -5.91 21.10 -17.39
CA ALA A 125 -5.13 19.89 -17.08
C ALA A 125 -4.34 20.05 -15.77
N PHE A 126 -3.73 21.21 -15.55
CA PHE A 126 -2.97 21.51 -14.34
C PHE A 126 -3.86 21.51 -13.09
N VAL A 127 -5.04 22.14 -13.16
CA VAL A 127 -6.01 22.18 -12.07
C VAL A 127 -6.54 20.78 -11.75
N VAL A 128 -6.90 20.01 -12.78
CA VAL A 128 -7.40 18.63 -12.60
C VAL A 128 -6.35 17.74 -11.95
N VAL A 129 -5.10 17.79 -12.41
CA VAL A 129 -4.03 16.98 -11.82
C VAL A 129 -3.67 17.48 -10.42
N SER A 130 -3.66 18.79 -10.18
CA SER A 130 -3.42 19.36 -8.85
C SER A 130 -4.49 18.91 -7.84
N LEU A 131 -5.76 18.88 -8.25
CA LEU A 131 -6.84 18.37 -7.41
C LEU A 131 -6.64 16.88 -7.12
N ALA A 132 -6.35 16.08 -8.14
CA ALA A 132 -6.06 14.65 -7.98
C ALA A 132 -4.87 14.41 -7.02
N ASN A 133 -3.81 15.22 -7.11
CA ASN A 133 -2.65 15.15 -6.22
C ASN A 133 -3.05 15.37 -4.76
N GLY A 134 -3.94 16.31 -4.46
CA GLY A 134 -4.46 16.50 -3.10
C GLY A 134 -5.17 15.26 -2.53
N PHE A 135 -5.92 14.53 -3.36
CA PHE A 135 -6.50 13.24 -2.96
C PHE A 135 -5.44 12.14 -2.81
N VAL A 136 -4.43 12.11 -3.68
CA VAL A 136 -3.32 11.15 -3.57
C VAL A 136 -2.53 11.40 -2.29
N GLU A 137 -2.22 12.66 -1.97
CA GLU A 137 -1.58 13.07 -0.71
C GLU A 137 -2.38 12.56 0.48
N PHE A 138 -3.70 12.74 0.49
CA PHE A 138 -4.58 12.22 1.54
C PHE A 138 -4.34 10.71 1.76
N PHE A 139 -4.44 9.88 0.72
CA PHE A 139 -4.25 8.44 0.89
C PHE A 139 -2.82 8.07 1.27
N PHE A 140 -1.84 8.77 0.70
CA PHE A 140 -0.42 8.55 0.97
C PHE A 140 -0.08 8.86 2.43
N HIS A 141 -0.48 10.03 2.92
CA HIS A 141 -0.22 10.46 4.29
C HIS A 141 -0.85 9.51 5.30
N ARG A 142 -2.12 9.15 5.11
CA ARG A 142 -2.86 8.27 6.03
C ARG A 142 -2.35 6.82 6.04
N TYR A 143 -2.13 6.22 4.87
CA TYR A 143 -1.88 4.78 4.73
C TYR A 143 -0.43 4.40 4.43
N VAL A 144 0.43 5.37 4.14
CA VAL A 144 1.87 5.15 3.93
C VAL A 144 2.68 5.83 5.02
N LEU A 145 2.39 7.10 5.35
CA LEU A 145 3.20 7.85 6.32
C LEU A 145 2.77 7.61 7.77
N HIS A 146 1.46 7.56 8.06
CA HIS A 146 0.92 7.33 9.41
C HIS A 146 0.57 5.88 9.72
N THR A 147 0.35 5.07 8.68
CA THR A 147 0.14 3.65 8.81
C THR A 147 1.17 2.92 7.96
N SER A 148 1.80 1.87 8.48
CA SER A 148 2.68 1.02 7.66
C SER A 148 1.90 0.03 6.78
N ALA A 149 0.79 0.47 6.16
CA ALA A 149 -0.10 -0.40 5.37
C ALA A 149 0.62 -0.99 4.17
N VAL A 150 1.54 -0.22 3.57
CA VAL A 150 2.38 -0.62 2.43
C VAL A 150 3.77 -1.05 2.91
N PRO A 151 4.09 -2.36 3.00
CA PRO A 151 5.33 -2.82 3.64
C PRO A 151 6.62 -2.30 2.99
N PHE A 152 6.62 -2.14 1.66
CA PHE A 152 7.81 -1.71 0.92
C PHE A 152 8.12 -0.22 1.08
N LEU A 153 7.14 0.58 1.52
CA LEU A 153 7.31 2.01 1.84
C LEU A 153 7.50 2.25 3.35
N ARG A 154 7.78 1.21 4.13
CA ARG A 154 7.95 1.30 5.59
C ARG A 154 9.02 2.30 6.04
N ARG A 155 10.02 2.58 5.20
CA ARG A 155 11.05 3.59 5.50
C ARG A 155 10.41 4.98 5.67
N LEU A 156 9.50 5.35 4.79
CA LEU A 156 8.78 6.64 4.83
C LEU A 156 7.90 6.72 6.09
N TYR A 157 7.16 5.65 6.41
CA TYR A 157 6.44 5.53 7.68
C TYR A 157 7.34 5.78 8.90
N ARG A 158 8.52 5.16 8.95
CA ARG A 158 9.46 5.31 10.08
C ARG A 158 10.00 6.73 10.20
N GLN A 159 10.35 7.37 9.08
CA GLN A 159 10.85 8.73 9.07
C GLN A 159 9.76 9.71 9.53
N HIS A 160 8.55 9.60 8.96
CA HIS A 160 7.43 10.47 9.33
C HIS A 160 6.99 10.29 10.78
N THR A 161 6.90 9.05 11.28
CA THR A 161 6.55 8.81 12.68
C THR A 161 7.64 9.22 13.66
N LEU A 162 8.92 9.20 13.25
CA LEU A 162 10.01 9.77 14.04
C LEU A 162 9.84 11.30 14.17
N HIS A 163 9.52 11.99 13.07
CA HIS A 163 9.22 13.42 13.09
C HIS A 163 8.08 13.76 14.08
N HIS A 164 6.97 13.03 14.01
CA HIS A 164 5.83 13.18 14.94
C HIS A 164 6.21 12.89 16.40
N ALA A 165 7.13 11.95 16.65
CA ALA A 165 7.61 11.66 17.99
C ALA A 165 8.47 12.81 18.57
N LEU A 166 9.26 13.46 17.72
CA LEU A 166 10.13 14.58 18.08
C LEU A 166 9.36 15.89 18.29
N THR A 167 8.25 16.09 17.57
CA THR A 167 7.39 17.29 17.63
C THR A 167 6.03 17.01 18.28
N ARG A 168 6.02 16.06 19.22
CA ARG A 168 4.81 15.49 19.82
C ARG A 168 3.96 16.52 20.56
N ILE A 169 2.64 16.43 20.33
CA ILE A 169 1.60 17.07 21.16
C ILE A 169 0.79 15.97 21.86
N GLY A 170 0.72 16.01 23.19
CA GLY A 170 0.08 14.95 23.96
C GLY A 170 -0.25 15.37 25.38
N ARG A 171 -0.32 14.38 26.28
CA ARG A 171 -0.59 14.59 27.71
C ARG A 171 0.61 14.22 28.57
N ARG A 172 0.91 15.06 29.56
CA ARG A 172 1.83 14.79 30.66
C ARG A 172 1.14 14.99 31.99
N ARG A 173 1.66 14.37 33.05
CA ARG A 173 1.23 14.72 34.41
C ARG A 173 1.87 16.05 34.81
N SER A 174 1.09 16.94 35.42
CA SER A 174 1.62 18.18 35.98
C SER A 174 2.72 17.88 37.00
N ARG A 175 3.76 18.72 37.00
CA ARG A 175 4.89 18.67 37.96
C ARG A 175 4.45 19.07 39.37
N ASP A 176 3.28 19.68 39.51
CA ASP A 176 2.79 20.30 40.76
C ASP A 176 2.21 19.29 41.76
N GLY A 177 2.38 17.98 41.52
CA GLY A 177 1.94 16.91 42.42
C GLY A 177 0.43 16.67 42.49
N ARG A 178 -0.39 17.53 41.89
CA ARG A 178 -1.87 17.46 41.92
C ARG A 178 -2.50 16.38 41.03
N GLY A 179 -1.70 15.69 40.23
CA GLY A 179 -2.18 14.61 39.35
C GLY A 179 -3.03 15.07 38.15
N VAL A 180 -3.19 16.39 37.94
CA VAL A 180 -3.88 16.96 36.78
C VAL A 180 -3.07 16.69 35.51
N LEU A 181 -3.77 16.33 34.43
CA LEU A 181 -3.16 16.13 33.11
C LEU A 181 -3.04 17.48 32.42
N CYS A 182 -1.84 17.80 31.94
CA CYS A 182 -1.56 18.98 31.15
C CYS A 182 -1.14 18.59 29.72
N ILE A 183 -1.30 19.51 28.78
CA ILE A 183 -0.79 19.38 27.43
C ILE A 183 0.73 19.44 27.47
N GLU A 184 1.36 18.46 26.83
CA GLU A 184 2.77 18.50 26.46
C GLU A 184 2.83 18.89 24.99
N ASN A 185 3.43 20.04 24.68
CA ASN A 185 3.62 20.51 23.33
C ASN A 185 5.12 20.75 23.08
N LYS A 186 5.74 19.86 22.31
CA LYS A 186 7.14 19.98 21.86
C LYS A 186 7.28 20.60 20.47
N PHE A 187 6.19 21.13 19.92
CA PHE A 187 6.14 21.87 18.67
C PHE A 187 6.35 23.37 18.96
N PRO A 188 7.03 24.14 18.10
CA PRO A 188 7.60 23.79 16.78
C PRO A 188 9.03 23.20 16.86
N ILE A 189 9.72 23.07 15.72
CA ILE A 189 11.13 22.60 15.66
C ILE A 189 12.02 23.70 16.25
N VAL A 190 12.52 23.48 17.46
CA VAL A 190 13.41 24.40 18.19
C VAL A 190 14.74 23.76 18.55
N GLU A 191 14.80 22.43 18.61
CA GLU A 191 16.01 21.65 18.86
C GLU A 191 16.61 21.13 17.53
N PRO A 192 17.94 21.10 17.37
CA PRO A 192 18.59 20.58 16.15
C PRO A 192 18.14 19.18 15.76
N GLU A 193 17.93 18.31 16.75
CA GLU A 193 17.48 16.92 16.59
C GLU A 193 16.08 16.81 15.94
N GLN A 194 15.25 17.86 16.02
CA GLN A 194 13.90 17.87 15.46
C GLN A 194 13.89 18.23 13.95
N GLY A 195 15.00 18.71 13.38
CA GLY A 195 15.11 19.12 11.97
C GLY A 195 15.22 17.98 10.96
N GLU A 196 15.55 16.77 11.40
CA GLU A 196 16.09 15.69 10.55
C GLU A 196 15.09 14.86 9.74
N ALA A 197 13.78 15.01 9.92
CA ALA A 197 12.84 13.95 9.50
C ALA A 197 11.68 14.38 8.59
N SER A 198 11.67 15.63 8.11
CA SER A 198 10.46 16.21 7.46
C SER A 198 10.49 16.31 5.94
N PHE A 199 11.65 16.13 5.30
CA PHE A 199 11.82 16.47 3.87
C PHE A 199 11.81 15.26 2.95
N PHE A 200 11.17 15.41 1.80
CA PHE A 200 11.23 14.48 0.69
C PHE A 200 12.67 14.37 0.17
N PRO A 201 13.19 13.15 -0.05
CA PRO A 201 14.48 12.96 -0.71
C PRO A 201 14.55 13.66 -2.07
N TRP A 202 15.74 14.06 -2.50
CA TRP A 202 15.95 14.76 -3.79
C TRP A 202 15.39 13.98 -5.01
N TYR A 203 15.32 12.65 -4.93
CA TYR A 203 14.77 11.79 -5.99
C TYR A 203 13.23 11.65 -5.96
N SER A 204 12.54 12.28 -5.01
CA SER A 204 11.09 12.10 -4.83
C SER A 204 10.30 12.54 -6.06
N MET A 205 10.70 13.64 -6.68
CA MET A 205 10.07 14.11 -7.93
C MET A 205 10.15 13.04 -9.01
N ALA A 206 11.31 12.42 -9.22
CA ALA A 206 11.46 11.37 -10.22
C ALA A 206 10.57 10.14 -9.90
N VAL A 207 10.51 9.74 -8.63
CA VAL A 207 9.68 8.60 -8.19
C VAL A 207 8.19 8.88 -8.37
N PHE A 208 7.70 10.03 -7.92
CA PHE A 208 6.30 10.40 -8.06
C PHE A 208 5.93 10.69 -9.52
N ALA A 209 6.84 11.30 -10.29
CA ALA A 209 6.63 11.55 -11.71
C ALA A 209 6.47 10.22 -12.44
N ALA A 210 7.35 9.25 -12.16
CA ALA A 210 7.20 7.91 -12.66
C ALA A 210 5.81 7.36 -12.28
N LEU A 211 5.44 7.34 -10.99
CA LEU A 211 4.12 6.86 -10.53
C LEU A 211 2.93 7.54 -11.22
N ALA A 212 3.04 8.82 -11.54
CA ALA A 212 2.00 9.59 -12.22
C ALA A 212 1.96 9.33 -13.74
N THR A 213 3.10 9.04 -14.38
CA THR A 213 3.21 8.90 -15.85
C THR A 213 2.14 8.01 -16.48
N PRO A 214 1.77 6.82 -15.96
CA PRO A 214 0.73 6.00 -16.57
C PRO A 214 -0.64 6.64 -16.53
N VAL A 215 -0.98 7.33 -15.42
CA VAL A 215 -2.24 8.04 -15.30
C VAL A 215 -2.27 9.19 -16.31
N LEU A 216 -1.17 9.93 -16.44
CA LEU A 216 -1.03 10.98 -17.44
C LEU A 216 -1.10 10.43 -18.87
N ALA A 217 -0.52 9.25 -19.12
CA ALA A 217 -0.59 8.57 -20.41
C ALA A 217 -2.02 8.14 -20.75
N LEU A 218 -2.76 7.61 -19.77
CA LEU A 218 -4.17 7.27 -19.94
C LEU A 218 -5.00 8.52 -20.23
N MET A 219 -4.80 9.60 -19.48
CA MET A 219 -5.49 10.87 -19.70
C MET A 219 -5.16 11.44 -21.08
N GLN A 220 -3.89 11.36 -21.51
CA GLN A 220 -3.45 11.75 -22.83
C GLN A 220 -4.10 10.92 -23.94
N TRP A 221 -4.30 9.63 -23.73
CA TRP A 221 -4.99 8.80 -24.69
C TRP A 221 -6.48 9.13 -24.76
N LEU A 222 -7.15 9.31 -23.62
CA LEU A 222 -8.58 9.62 -23.55
C LEU A 222 -8.91 11.03 -24.05
N LEU A 223 -8.03 12.00 -23.78
CA LEU A 223 -8.21 13.42 -24.08
C LEU A 223 -6.94 13.98 -24.74
N PRO A 224 -6.65 13.60 -26.01
CA PRO A 224 -5.37 13.86 -26.66
C PRO A 224 -5.07 15.32 -26.95
N SER A 225 -6.09 16.18 -26.94
CA SER A 225 -5.91 17.61 -27.19
C SER A 225 -5.37 18.41 -25.99
N PHE A 226 -5.28 17.77 -24.81
CA PHE A 226 -4.78 18.38 -23.58
C PHE A 226 -3.30 18.01 -23.34
N PRO A 227 -2.51 18.90 -22.72
CA PRO A 227 -1.10 18.68 -22.44
C PRO A 227 -0.89 17.98 -21.09
N TRP A 228 -1.41 16.77 -20.92
CA TRP A 228 -1.44 16.10 -19.62
C TRP A 228 -0.06 15.83 -19.03
N PHE A 229 0.96 15.56 -19.86
CA PHE A 229 2.30 15.31 -19.36
C PHE A 229 2.94 16.60 -18.86
N PHE A 230 2.89 17.67 -19.65
CA PHE A 230 3.45 18.96 -19.24
C PHE A 230 2.74 19.49 -17.99
N SER A 231 1.42 19.65 -18.06
CA SER A 231 0.63 20.16 -16.93
C SER A 231 0.66 19.23 -15.73
N GLY A 232 0.71 17.92 -15.95
CA GLY A 232 0.71 16.93 -14.87
C GLY A 232 2.03 16.91 -14.09
N TYR A 233 3.18 16.95 -14.75
CA TYR A 233 4.46 17.05 -14.05
C TYR A 233 4.65 18.41 -13.38
N LEU A 234 4.16 19.49 -13.99
CA LEU A 234 4.15 20.80 -13.35
C LEU A 234 3.28 20.79 -12.09
N ALA A 235 2.07 20.23 -12.15
CA ALA A 235 1.17 20.07 -11.00
C ALA A 235 1.80 19.22 -9.89
N LEU A 236 2.51 18.15 -10.26
CA LEU A 236 3.22 17.32 -9.29
C LEU A 236 4.35 18.09 -8.58
N ALA A 237 5.18 18.81 -9.34
CA ALA A 237 6.27 19.60 -8.77
C ALA A 237 5.76 20.73 -7.88
N VAL A 238 4.67 21.39 -8.27
CA VAL A 238 4.00 22.42 -7.46
C VAL A 238 3.43 21.80 -6.18
N SER A 239 2.76 20.65 -6.26
CA SER A 239 2.24 19.97 -5.06
C SER A 239 3.35 19.56 -4.09
N LEU A 240 4.43 18.95 -4.57
CA LEU A 240 5.59 18.59 -3.73
C LEU A 240 6.24 19.84 -3.12
N SER A 241 6.40 20.91 -3.90
CA SER A 241 6.96 22.16 -3.38
C SER A 241 6.07 22.81 -2.34
N LEU A 242 4.75 22.86 -2.57
CA LEU A 242 3.79 23.41 -1.63
C LEU A 242 3.76 22.61 -0.34
N TYR A 243 3.82 21.28 -0.42
CA TYR A 243 3.90 20.43 0.77
C TYR A 243 5.09 20.83 1.63
N GLU A 244 6.28 20.90 1.06
CA GLU A 244 7.50 21.21 1.80
C GLU A 244 7.50 22.64 2.35
N VAL A 245 7.08 23.62 1.54
CA VAL A 245 7.03 25.02 1.95
C VAL A 245 6.02 25.23 3.09
N LEU A 246 4.79 24.72 2.94
CA LEU A 246 3.76 24.88 3.97
C LEU A 246 4.12 24.09 5.22
N HIS A 247 4.69 22.89 5.08
CA HIS A 247 5.21 22.12 6.21
C HIS A 247 6.29 22.92 6.97
N ALA A 248 7.27 23.48 6.25
CA ALA A 248 8.35 24.27 6.85
C ALA A 248 7.82 25.53 7.55
N ILE A 249 6.89 26.27 6.93
CA ILE A 249 6.27 27.47 7.51
C ILE A 249 5.52 27.11 8.81
N ASN A 250 4.75 26.03 8.80
CA ASN A 250 4.02 25.58 9.98
C ASN A 250 4.96 25.25 11.16
N HIS A 251 6.21 24.84 10.88
CA HIS A 251 7.23 24.57 11.89
C HIS A 251 8.10 25.77 12.26
N TRP A 252 7.78 27.00 11.83
CA TRP A 252 8.46 28.19 12.34
C TRP A 252 8.29 28.36 13.86
N PRO A 253 9.26 29.01 14.54
CA PRO A 253 9.19 29.31 15.96
C PRO A 253 7.88 30.01 16.34
N PHE A 254 7.38 29.75 17.55
CA PHE A 254 6.09 30.30 17.98
C PHE A 254 6.11 31.83 18.03
N GLU A 255 7.27 32.43 18.26
CA GLU A 255 7.52 33.87 18.27
C GLU A 255 7.21 34.52 16.91
N VAL A 256 7.35 33.76 15.81
CA VAL A 256 6.98 34.22 14.45
C VAL A 256 5.46 34.16 14.28
N TRP A 257 4.81 33.15 14.85
CA TRP A 257 3.37 32.94 14.74
C TRP A 257 2.55 33.82 15.67
N ASP A 258 3.04 34.11 16.88
CA ASP A 258 2.36 34.87 17.92
C ASP A 258 1.77 36.21 17.43
N PRO A 259 2.52 37.10 16.75
CA PRO A 259 1.96 38.36 16.25
C PRO A 259 0.89 38.15 15.17
N LEU A 260 0.98 37.07 14.37
CA LEU A 260 0.00 36.75 13.32
C LEU A 260 -1.31 36.25 13.92
N ILE A 261 -1.24 35.31 14.87
CA ILE A 261 -2.42 34.71 15.51
C ILE A 261 -3.08 35.68 16.51
N ALA A 262 -2.32 36.60 17.10
CA ALA A 262 -2.82 37.65 17.98
C ALA A 262 -3.32 38.89 17.22
N HIS A 263 -3.09 38.97 15.90
CA HIS A 263 -3.43 40.15 15.11
C HIS A 263 -4.93 40.51 15.23
N PRO A 264 -5.31 41.75 15.61
CA PRO A 264 -6.70 42.11 15.89
C PRO A 264 -7.69 41.84 14.75
N ARG A 265 -7.27 42.11 13.50
CA ARG A 265 -8.12 41.93 12.30
C ARG A 265 -7.96 40.60 11.56
N TRP A 266 -6.81 39.95 11.71
CA TRP A 266 -6.40 38.81 10.88
C TRP A 266 -6.14 37.54 11.69
N GLY A 267 -6.16 37.62 13.02
CA GLY A 267 -5.95 36.46 13.89
C GLY A 267 -7.01 35.38 13.69
N TRP A 268 -8.24 35.73 13.29
CA TRP A 268 -9.28 34.76 12.93
C TRP A 268 -8.89 33.86 11.75
N PHE A 269 -8.03 34.35 10.85
CA PHE A 269 -7.51 33.60 9.71
C PHE A 269 -6.23 32.83 10.10
N TRP A 270 -5.27 33.51 10.74
CA TRP A 270 -3.98 32.90 11.08
C TRP A 270 -4.07 31.83 12.17
N ARG A 271 -5.00 31.95 13.13
CA ARG A 271 -5.20 30.94 14.18
C ARG A 271 -5.53 29.56 13.59
N PRO A 272 -6.57 29.41 12.73
CA PRO A 272 -6.81 28.18 11.99
C PRO A 272 -5.62 27.66 11.20
N VAL A 273 -4.91 28.53 10.47
CA VAL A 273 -3.77 28.14 9.62
C VAL A 273 -2.65 27.50 10.46
N TYR A 274 -2.26 28.15 11.56
CA TYR A 274 -1.27 27.59 12.47
C TYR A 274 -1.77 26.33 13.15
N ALA A 275 -2.98 26.38 13.71
CA ALA A 275 -3.51 25.30 14.52
C ALA A 275 -3.90 24.06 13.70
N PHE A 276 -4.06 24.19 12.38
CA PHE A 276 -4.23 23.08 11.43
C PHE A 276 -3.10 22.07 11.62
N HIS A 277 -1.85 22.43 11.35
CA HIS A 277 -0.75 21.46 11.47
C HIS A 277 -0.47 21.00 12.91
N LEU A 278 -0.78 21.81 13.93
CA LEU A 278 -0.69 21.36 15.32
C LEU A 278 -1.65 20.20 15.60
N ARG A 279 -2.87 20.25 15.06
CA ARG A 279 -3.83 19.16 15.26
C ARG A 279 -3.35 17.87 14.62
N HIS A 280 -2.73 17.95 13.45
CA HIS A 280 -2.10 16.80 12.79
C HIS A 280 -1.13 16.07 13.71
N HIS A 281 -0.31 16.81 14.45
CA HIS A 281 0.64 16.28 15.44
C HIS A 281 -0.02 15.79 16.75
N ALA A 282 -1.15 16.38 17.12
CA ALA A 282 -1.91 15.97 18.30
C ALA A 282 -2.75 14.70 18.07
N VAL A 283 -3.35 14.57 16.89
CA VAL A 283 -4.29 13.52 16.52
C VAL A 283 -4.07 13.12 15.06
N ILE A 284 -3.17 12.17 14.84
CA ILE A 284 -2.79 11.68 13.50
C ILE A 284 -3.95 11.06 12.68
N ASP A 285 -5.09 10.75 13.32
CA ASP A 285 -6.31 10.32 12.63
C ASP A 285 -6.99 11.48 11.87
N CYS A 286 -6.67 12.73 12.22
CA CYS A 286 -6.95 13.91 11.41
C CYS A 286 -5.92 13.87 10.28
N ASN A 287 -6.31 13.23 9.18
CA ASN A 287 -5.58 13.47 7.96
C ASN A 287 -5.84 14.95 7.65
N GLU A 288 -4.78 15.70 7.51
CA GLU A 288 -4.81 17.14 7.33
C GLU A 288 -3.81 17.37 6.21
N SER A 289 -4.28 17.13 4.98
CA SER A 289 -3.43 17.28 3.79
C SER A 289 -2.79 18.66 3.83
N ILE A 290 -1.46 18.66 3.95
CA ILE A 290 -0.67 19.85 4.24
C ILE A 290 -0.60 20.69 2.96
N SER A 291 -0.40 20.04 1.80
CA SER A 291 -0.49 20.74 0.52
C SER A 291 -1.88 20.68 -0.11
N GLY A 292 -2.64 19.61 0.11
CA GLY A 292 -3.99 19.44 -0.41
C GLY A 292 -4.15 19.92 -1.86
N PHE A 293 -5.18 20.72 -2.11
CA PHE A 293 -5.33 21.49 -3.35
C PHE A 293 -4.93 22.95 -3.10
N PHE A 294 -3.66 23.29 -3.31
CA PHE A 294 -3.10 24.63 -3.03
C PHE A 294 -3.26 25.10 -1.58
N GLY A 295 -3.00 24.20 -0.63
CA GLY A 295 -3.15 24.38 0.82
C GLY A 295 -4.55 24.09 1.34
N LEU A 296 -5.52 23.82 0.46
CA LEU A 296 -6.90 23.53 0.86
C LEU A 296 -7.09 22.02 1.10
N PRO A 297 -7.61 21.61 2.27
CA PRO A 297 -7.77 20.20 2.62
C PRO A 297 -9.05 19.61 2.02
N VAL A 298 -9.20 19.72 0.69
CA VAL A 298 -10.41 19.33 -0.05
C VAL A 298 -10.76 17.86 0.17
N ALA A 299 -9.76 16.98 0.11
CA ALA A 299 -9.96 15.56 0.37
C ALA A 299 -10.48 15.30 1.80
N ASP A 300 -9.99 16.05 2.77
CA ASP A 300 -10.39 15.93 4.16
C ASP A 300 -11.82 16.43 4.42
N TRP A 301 -12.25 17.47 3.71
CA TRP A 301 -13.66 17.89 3.71
C TRP A 301 -14.55 16.82 3.08
N VAL A 302 -14.17 16.29 1.91
CA VAL A 302 -14.93 15.25 1.20
C VAL A 302 -15.07 13.98 2.05
N PHE A 303 -14.02 13.62 2.80
CA PHE A 303 -14.01 12.39 3.60
C PHE A 303 -14.40 12.56 5.06
N GLY A 304 -14.67 13.79 5.52
CA GLY A 304 -15.07 14.08 6.90
C GLY A 304 -13.95 13.87 7.92
N THR A 305 -12.69 14.14 7.54
CA THR A 305 -11.51 14.09 8.41
C THR A 305 -10.99 15.46 8.82
N CYS A 306 -11.41 16.53 8.14
CA CYS A 306 -10.96 17.88 8.46
C CYS A 306 -11.59 18.36 9.76
N VAL A 307 -10.76 18.74 10.74
CA VAL A 307 -11.24 19.37 11.97
C VAL A 307 -10.35 20.53 12.35
N ILE A 308 -10.78 21.75 12.05
CA ILE A 308 -10.02 22.95 12.40
C ILE A 308 -10.16 23.23 13.91
N PRO A 309 -9.09 23.18 14.71
CA PRO A 309 -9.17 23.49 16.13
C PRO A 309 -9.40 24.99 16.37
N ARG A 310 -10.17 25.31 17.41
CA ARG A 310 -10.48 26.70 17.81
C ARG A 310 -9.45 27.30 18.77
N THR A 311 -8.58 26.46 19.34
CA THR A 311 -7.59 26.84 20.34
C THR A 311 -6.23 26.25 19.97
N VAL A 312 -5.16 26.98 20.27
CA VAL A 312 -3.78 26.50 20.13
C VAL A 312 -3.47 25.56 21.29
N TYR A 313 -2.78 24.44 21.05
CA TYR A 313 -2.42 23.45 22.07
C TYR A 313 -1.26 23.97 22.94
N ALA A 314 -1.50 24.95 23.81
CA ALA A 314 -0.44 25.58 24.59
C ALA A 314 0.23 24.60 25.57
N ASP A 315 1.55 24.66 25.69
CA ASP A 315 2.29 23.80 26.61
C ASP A 315 1.91 24.12 28.07
N GLY A 316 1.59 23.08 28.85
CA GLY A 316 1.17 23.23 30.24
C GLY A 316 -0.31 23.56 30.45
N GLU A 317 -1.09 23.82 29.39
CA GLU A 317 -2.53 24.02 29.48
C GLU A 317 -3.24 22.75 30.01
N ASP A 318 -4.37 22.90 30.71
CA ASP A 318 -5.19 21.77 31.15
C ASP A 318 -5.61 20.89 29.96
N TRP A 319 -5.36 19.59 30.10
CA TRP A 319 -5.71 18.62 29.08
C TRP A 319 -7.21 18.30 29.16
N SER A 320 -7.90 18.38 28.02
CA SER A 320 -9.29 17.95 27.88
C SER A 320 -9.44 16.92 26.75
N PRO A 321 -10.25 15.86 26.92
CA PRO A 321 -10.46 14.85 25.89
C PRO A 321 -10.98 15.42 24.56
N GLU A 322 -11.83 16.44 24.64
CA GLU A 322 -12.51 17.02 23.47
C GLU A 322 -11.54 17.61 22.43
N LYS A 323 -10.42 18.18 22.90
CA LYS A 323 -9.36 18.72 22.03
C LYS A 323 -8.66 17.63 21.22
N PHE A 324 -8.70 16.37 21.67
CA PHE A 324 -7.98 15.25 21.07
C PHE A 324 -8.92 14.22 20.40
N ASN A 325 -10.18 14.58 20.15
CA ASN A 325 -11.13 13.69 19.48
C ASN A 325 -10.74 13.43 18.03
N SER A 326 -10.65 12.15 17.66
CA SER A 326 -10.50 11.73 16.26
C SER A 326 -11.75 12.07 15.44
N PRO A 327 -11.60 12.46 14.16
CA PRO A 327 -12.73 12.67 13.27
C PRO A 327 -13.51 11.37 13.02
N GLN A 328 -14.75 11.51 12.56
CA GLN A 328 -15.61 10.40 12.16
C GLN A 328 -15.73 10.39 10.63
N PRO A 329 -14.79 9.74 9.91
CA PRO A 329 -14.78 9.81 8.47
C PRO A 329 -15.94 9.02 7.85
N VAL A 330 -16.19 9.28 6.57
CA VAL A 330 -17.21 8.56 5.79
C VAL A 330 -16.97 7.05 5.81
N TRP A 331 -18.02 6.28 5.58
CA TRP A 331 -18.00 4.81 5.76
C TRP A 331 -16.88 4.11 4.97
N ILE A 332 -16.57 4.58 3.75
CA ILE A 332 -15.51 4.01 2.91
C ILE A 332 -14.14 4.14 3.60
N ILE A 333 -13.83 5.31 4.13
CA ILE A 333 -12.57 5.55 4.84
C ILE A 333 -12.52 4.72 6.13
N ARG A 334 -13.63 4.59 6.87
CA ARG A 334 -13.68 3.70 8.05
C ARG A 334 -13.38 2.23 7.69
N GLN A 335 -13.84 1.76 6.54
CA GLN A 335 -13.52 0.41 6.05
C GLN A 335 -12.04 0.28 5.69
N LEU A 336 -11.48 1.26 4.96
CA LEU A 336 -10.06 1.28 4.61
C LEU A 336 -9.15 1.36 5.83
N ASP A 337 -9.49 2.17 6.84
CA ASP A 337 -8.80 2.24 8.12
C ASP A 337 -8.81 0.88 8.84
N SER A 338 -9.97 0.22 8.86
CA SER A 338 -10.12 -1.13 9.42
C SER A 338 -9.23 -2.14 8.69
N LEU A 339 -9.24 -2.12 7.35
CA LEU A 339 -8.40 -2.99 6.53
C LEU A 339 -6.90 -2.72 6.75
N ALA A 340 -6.49 -1.45 6.80
CA ALA A 340 -5.11 -1.05 7.03
C ALA A 340 -4.64 -1.51 8.41
N ARG A 341 -5.40 -1.23 9.48
CA ARG A 341 -5.11 -1.69 10.85
C ARG A 341 -5.04 -3.21 10.96
N ASN A 342 -6.00 -3.92 10.36
CA ASN A 342 -6.00 -5.39 10.35
C ASN A 342 -4.79 -5.94 9.61
N SER A 343 -4.37 -5.33 8.51
CA SER A 343 -3.18 -5.73 7.76
C SER A 343 -1.90 -5.56 8.57
N VAL A 344 -1.77 -4.45 9.31
CA VAL A 344 -0.59 -4.15 10.15
C VAL A 344 -0.58 -5.07 11.36
N ARG A 345 -1.74 -5.22 12.03
CA ARG A 345 -1.91 -6.13 13.16
C ARG A 345 -1.55 -7.56 12.78
N THR A 346 -2.11 -8.09 11.69
CA THR A 346 -1.81 -9.45 11.22
C THR A 346 -0.31 -9.64 10.96
N ARG A 347 0.37 -8.64 10.38
CA ARG A 347 1.82 -8.68 10.14
C ARG A 347 2.63 -8.60 11.44
N ARG A 348 2.17 -7.80 12.41
CA ARG A 348 2.81 -7.65 13.72
C ARG A 348 2.65 -8.93 14.52
N ASP A 349 1.43 -9.46 14.58
CA ASP A 349 1.09 -10.72 15.24
C ASP A 349 1.95 -11.84 14.66
N ALA A 350 2.02 -11.97 13.33
CA ALA A 350 2.90 -12.95 12.66
C ALA A 350 4.40 -12.75 12.91
N ALA A 351 4.86 -11.53 13.21
CA ALA A 351 6.25 -11.26 13.57
C ALA A 351 6.53 -11.57 15.06
N SER A 352 5.56 -11.33 15.95
CA SER A 352 5.67 -11.59 17.40
C SER A 352 5.39 -13.04 17.77
N SER A 353 4.44 -13.69 17.09
CA SER A 353 4.18 -15.10 17.21
C SER A 353 5.09 -15.81 16.21
N ARG A 354 6.18 -16.44 16.68
CA ARG A 354 6.89 -17.47 15.90
C ARG A 354 5.96 -18.62 15.46
N ALA A 355 4.71 -18.66 15.92
CA ALA A 355 3.68 -19.58 15.47
C ALA A 355 3.13 -19.17 14.10
N GLU A 356 3.50 -19.92 13.06
CA GLU A 356 2.79 -19.91 11.79
C GLU A 356 1.29 -20.12 12.06
N VAL A 357 0.43 -19.21 11.60
CA VAL A 357 -1.02 -19.46 11.56
C VAL A 357 -1.21 -20.79 10.82
N PRO A 358 -1.76 -21.83 11.46
CA PRO A 358 -1.82 -23.15 10.84
C PRO A 358 -2.68 -23.05 9.58
N VAL A 359 -2.01 -23.17 8.43
CA VAL A 359 -2.69 -23.25 7.15
C VAL A 359 -3.53 -24.51 7.19
N ARG A 360 -4.85 -24.39 6.99
CA ARG A 360 -5.74 -25.56 6.90
C ARG A 360 -5.10 -26.57 5.97
N ALA A 361 -4.74 -27.73 6.52
CA ALA A 361 -4.20 -28.83 5.75
C ALA A 361 -5.22 -29.24 4.68
N LEU A 362 -4.77 -29.39 3.44
CA LEU A 362 -5.63 -29.84 2.35
C LEU A 362 -6.06 -31.29 2.63
N THR A 363 -7.38 -31.52 2.61
CA THR A 363 -7.94 -32.87 2.65
C THR A 363 -7.44 -33.70 1.47
N ARG A 364 -7.58 -35.04 1.52
CA ARG A 364 -7.17 -35.91 0.41
C ARG A 364 -7.86 -35.54 -0.90
N GLY A 365 -9.17 -35.25 -0.86
CA GLY A 365 -9.94 -34.80 -2.00
C GLY A 365 -9.44 -33.47 -2.58
N GLU A 366 -9.14 -32.49 -1.71
CA GLU A 366 -8.61 -31.19 -2.16
C GLU A 366 -7.21 -31.30 -2.77
N ARG A 367 -6.37 -32.22 -2.28
CA ARG A 367 -5.08 -32.50 -2.91
C ARG A 367 -5.29 -33.13 -4.29
N ILE A 368 -6.09 -34.20 -4.40
CA ILE A 368 -6.33 -34.87 -5.69
C ILE A 368 -6.89 -33.86 -6.71
N ALA A 369 -7.91 -33.09 -6.33
CA ALA A 369 -8.48 -32.05 -7.17
C ALA A 369 -7.41 -31.05 -7.63
N ALA A 370 -6.55 -30.58 -6.71
CA ALA A 370 -5.47 -29.67 -7.07
C ALA A 370 -4.48 -30.29 -8.07
N TRP A 371 -4.06 -31.54 -7.87
CA TRP A 371 -3.17 -32.24 -8.79
C TRP A 371 -3.78 -32.40 -10.19
N ILE A 372 -5.05 -32.81 -10.26
CA ILE A 372 -5.79 -32.95 -11.52
C ILE A 372 -5.91 -31.59 -12.22
N SER A 373 -6.29 -30.53 -11.49
CA SER A 373 -6.42 -29.19 -12.08
C SER A 373 -5.09 -28.64 -12.63
N HIS A 374 -3.97 -28.89 -11.95
CA HIS A 374 -2.64 -28.53 -12.47
C HIS A 374 -2.28 -29.30 -13.73
N GLY A 375 -2.50 -30.62 -13.74
CA GLY A 375 -2.27 -31.45 -14.92
C GLY A 375 -3.14 -31.05 -16.11
N ALA A 376 -4.41 -30.73 -15.86
CA ALA A 376 -5.33 -30.21 -16.88
C ALA A 376 -4.86 -28.86 -17.43
N GLY A 377 -4.42 -27.94 -16.59
CA GLY A 377 -3.83 -26.68 -17.01
C GLY A 377 -2.60 -26.86 -17.90
N LEU A 378 -1.72 -27.81 -17.56
CA LEU A 378 -0.56 -28.17 -18.40
C LEU A 378 -0.98 -28.75 -19.75
N ALA A 379 -1.95 -29.65 -19.78
CA ALA A 379 -2.48 -30.23 -21.02
C ALA A 379 -3.12 -29.15 -21.93
N ILE A 380 -3.88 -28.22 -21.34
CA ILE A 380 -4.45 -27.07 -22.05
C ILE A 380 -3.34 -26.17 -22.61
N ALA A 381 -2.26 -25.94 -21.88
CA ALA A 381 -1.13 -25.14 -22.37
C ALA A 381 -0.40 -25.82 -23.54
N VAL A 382 -0.22 -27.15 -23.50
CA VAL A 382 0.35 -27.93 -24.62
C VAL A 382 -0.55 -27.86 -25.84
N ALA A 383 -1.86 -28.11 -25.67
CA ALA A 383 -2.83 -28.02 -26.75
C ALA A 383 -2.88 -26.60 -27.34
N GLY A 384 -2.91 -25.58 -26.48
CA GLY A 384 -2.89 -24.18 -26.89
C GLY A 384 -1.65 -23.84 -27.73
N LEU A 385 -0.45 -24.21 -27.28
CA LEU A 385 0.79 -24.01 -28.04
C LEU A 385 0.75 -24.73 -29.40
N ALA A 386 0.31 -25.99 -29.42
CA ALA A 386 0.21 -26.77 -30.65
C ALA A 386 -0.77 -26.13 -31.65
N LEU A 387 -1.97 -25.77 -31.20
CA LEU A 387 -2.99 -25.12 -32.04
C LEU A 387 -2.50 -23.77 -32.56
N LEU A 388 -1.90 -22.97 -31.69
CA LEU A 388 -1.31 -21.68 -32.05
C LEU A 388 -0.26 -21.83 -33.16
N ILE A 389 0.67 -22.77 -33.04
CA ILE A 389 1.70 -23.02 -34.06
C ILE A 389 1.08 -23.54 -35.35
N VAL A 390 0.24 -24.58 -35.28
CA VAL A 390 -0.37 -25.21 -36.47
C VAL A 390 -1.17 -24.20 -37.26
N PHE A 391 -2.09 -23.47 -36.62
CA PHE A 391 -2.93 -22.51 -37.32
C PHE A 391 -2.13 -21.28 -37.80
N ALA A 392 -1.11 -20.84 -37.06
CA ALA A 392 -0.21 -19.79 -37.53
C ALA A 392 0.60 -20.23 -38.75
N SER A 393 1.02 -21.48 -38.83
CA SER A 393 1.74 -22.03 -39.99
C SER A 393 0.83 -22.22 -41.20
N LEU A 394 -0.45 -22.55 -40.99
CA LEU A 394 -1.41 -22.77 -42.07
C LEU A 394 -1.98 -21.47 -42.65
N ARG A 395 -2.24 -20.46 -41.81
CA ARG A 395 -2.99 -19.24 -42.21
C ARG A 395 -2.22 -17.94 -41.98
N GLY A 396 -1.16 -17.98 -41.19
CA GLY A 396 -0.42 -16.80 -40.78
C GLY A 396 0.85 -16.59 -41.59
N SER A 397 1.64 -15.60 -41.14
CA SER A 397 3.00 -15.34 -41.63
C SER A 397 4.04 -15.78 -40.60
N ALA A 398 5.33 -15.71 -40.94
CA ALA A 398 6.41 -15.97 -40.00
C ALA A 398 6.28 -15.16 -38.68
N TRP A 399 5.76 -13.94 -38.75
CA TRP A 399 5.46 -13.12 -37.57
C TRP A 399 4.43 -13.76 -36.65
N HIS A 400 3.38 -14.37 -37.21
CA HIS A 400 2.37 -15.09 -36.44
C HIS A 400 2.97 -16.33 -35.80
N VAL A 401 3.70 -17.15 -36.58
CA VAL A 401 4.32 -18.37 -36.07
C VAL A 401 5.25 -18.06 -34.90
N VAL A 402 6.18 -17.11 -35.06
CA VAL A 402 7.15 -16.75 -34.02
C VAL A 402 6.45 -16.17 -32.79
N SER A 403 5.57 -15.18 -32.97
CA SER A 403 4.94 -14.50 -31.84
C SER A 403 3.97 -15.40 -31.07
N PHE A 404 3.22 -16.25 -31.76
CA PHE A 404 2.32 -17.23 -31.14
C PHE A 404 3.10 -18.33 -30.42
N THR A 405 4.26 -18.74 -30.96
CA THR A 405 5.18 -19.66 -30.28
C THR A 405 5.70 -19.06 -28.99
N VAL A 406 6.14 -17.79 -29.01
CA VAL A 406 6.61 -17.10 -27.80
C VAL A 406 5.52 -17.07 -26.73
N PHE A 407 4.28 -16.70 -27.09
CA PHE A 407 3.15 -16.76 -26.18
C PHE A 407 2.93 -18.17 -25.62
N GLY A 408 2.77 -19.17 -26.49
CA GLY A 408 2.48 -20.54 -26.07
C GLY A 408 3.60 -21.17 -25.23
N VAL A 409 4.87 -20.86 -25.51
CA VAL A 409 6.02 -21.34 -24.73
C VAL A 409 6.03 -20.71 -23.33
N THR A 410 5.77 -19.41 -23.20
CA THR A 410 5.66 -18.79 -21.86
C THR A 410 4.50 -19.36 -21.05
N LEU A 411 3.36 -19.65 -21.70
CA LEU A 411 2.20 -20.29 -21.08
C LEU A 411 2.52 -21.73 -20.64
N LEU A 412 3.17 -22.50 -21.51
CA LEU A 412 3.60 -23.86 -21.21
C LEU A 412 4.62 -23.90 -20.07
N ALA A 413 5.63 -23.04 -20.12
CA ALA A 413 6.66 -22.96 -19.08
C ALA A 413 6.05 -22.62 -17.71
N MET A 414 5.15 -21.64 -17.65
CA MET A 414 4.45 -21.29 -16.41
C MET A 414 3.60 -22.46 -15.88
N SER A 415 2.86 -23.12 -16.76
CA SER A 415 2.00 -24.27 -16.41
C SER A 415 2.83 -25.48 -15.94
N ALA A 416 3.99 -25.71 -16.57
CA ALA A 416 4.93 -26.76 -16.19
C ALA A 416 5.57 -26.49 -14.82
N VAL A 417 6.03 -25.27 -14.57
CA VAL A 417 6.58 -24.88 -13.26
C VAL A 417 5.52 -25.00 -12.16
N SER A 418 4.28 -24.58 -12.44
CA SER A 418 3.14 -24.72 -11.53
C SER A 418 2.89 -26.19 -11.15
N THR A 419 2.84 -27.06 -12.16
CA THR A 419 2.67 -28.51 -11.98
C THR A 419 3.82 -29.13 -11.19
N LEU A 420 5.05 -28.82 -11.57
CA LEU A 420 6.26 -29.35 -10.92
C LEU A 420 6.39 -28.87 -9.47
N TYR A 421 5.98 -27.62 -9.17
CA TYR A 421 5.99 -27.07 -7.82
C TYR A 421 5.14 -27.90 -6.86
N HIS A 422 3.95 -28.32 -7.30
CA HIS A 422 3.08 -29.17 -6.48
C HIS A 422 3.48 -30.64 -6.51
N ALA A 423 4.20 -31.08 -7.54
CA ALA A 423 4.67 -32.46 -7.62
C ALA A 423 5.86 -32.78 -6.70
N ARG A 424 6.73 -31.80 -6.45
CA ARG A 424 7.95 -32.00 -5.67
C ARG A 424 7.68 -32.01 -4.17
N ARG A 425 8.38 -32.90 -3.44
CA ARG A 425 8.34 -32.97 -1.97
C ARG A 425 9.44 -32.14 -1.28
N SER A 426 10.61 -32.01 -1.90
CA SER A 426 11.76 -31.27 -1.36
C SER A 426 11.48 -29.77 -1.20
N ASP A 427 11.75 -29.23 0.00
CA ASP A 427 11.59 -27.80 0.29
C ASP A 427 12.55 -26.92 -0.50
N ALA A 428 13.77 -27.40 -0.78
CA ALA A 428 14.72 -26.68 -1.61
C ALA A 428 14.21 -26.54 -3.06
N ALA A 429 13.67 -27.63 -3.62
CA ALA A 429 13.07 -27.63 -4.95
C ALA A 429 11.83 -26.71 -5.00
N LYS A 430 10.94 -26.80 -4.01
CA LYS A 430 9.77 -25.91 -3.90
C LYS A 430 10.17 -24.44 -3.83
N ARG A 431 11.23 -24.09 -3.08
CA ARG A 431 11.71 -22.69 -3.01
C ARG A 431 12.18 -22.19 -4.38
N ARG A 432 12.92 -22.99 -5.14
CA ARG A 432 13.37 -22.64 -6.50
C ARG A 432 12.19 -22.50 -7.47
N LEU A 433 11.31 -23.50 -7.50
CA LEU A 433 10.13 -23.52 -8.37
C LEU A 433 9.15 -22.40 -8.05
N ARG A 434 9.02 -22.00 -6.78
CA ARG A 434 8.23 -20.83 -6.40
C ARG A 434 8.75 -19.56 -7.08
N ARG A 435 10.07 -19.30 -7.00
CA ARG A 435 10.70 -18.14 -7.64
C ARG A 435 10.52 -18.17 -9.16
N LEU A 436 10.74 -19.33 -9.78
CA LEU A 436 10.53 -19.53 -11.21
C LEU A 436 9.06 -19.32 -11.59
N GLY A 437 8.10 -19.72 -10.74
CA GLY A 437 6.68 -19.52 -11.00
C GLY A 437 6.29 -18.04 -10.96
N GLN A 438 6.87 -17.25 -10.06
CA GLN A 438 6.64 -15.80 -10.06
C GLN A 438 7.26 -15.11 -11.28
N ALA A 439 8.49 -15.47 -11.63
CA ALA A 439 9.14 -14.97 -12.84
C ALA A 439 8.36 -15.39 -14.11
N GLY A 440 7.90 -16.64 -14.17
CA GLY A 440 7.10 -17.18 -15.26
C GLY A 440 5.77 -16.45 -15.43
N ALA A 441 5.09 -16.08 -14.33
CA ALA A 441 3.87 -15.29 -14.39
C ALA A 441 4.12 -13.88 -14.98
N ILE A 442 5.24 -13.25 -14.63
CA ILE A 442 5.64 -11.94 -15.18
C ILE A 442 5.97 -12.07 -16.68
N LEU A 443 6.72 -13.11 -17.07
CA LEU A 443 7.07 -13.35 -18.47
C LEU A 443 5.86 -13.75 -19.33
N LEU A 444 4.88 -14.48 -18.77
CA LEU A 444 3.64 -14.83 -19.46
C LEU A 444 2.85 -13.59 -19.87
N ILE A 445 2.89 -12.51 -19.06
CA ILE A 445 2.27 -11.23 -19.45
C ILE A 445 2.92 -10.71 -20.72
N ALA A 446 4.25 -10.63 -20.78
CA ALA A 446 4.97 -10.20 -21.99
C ALA A 446 4.71 -11.14 -23.19
N GLY A 447 4.71 -12.45 -22.95
CA GLY A 447 4.36 -13.45 -23.95
C GLY A 447 2.96 -13.25 -24.54
N THR A 448 1.97 -12.94 -23.70
CA THR A 448 0.57 -12.71 -24.12
C THR A 448 0.42 -11.50 -25.04
N PHE A 449 1.19 -10.43 -24.80
CA PHE A 449 1.17 -9.25 -25.67
C PHE A 449 1.96 -9.45 -26.97
N THR A 450 2.93 -10.36 -27.01
CA THR A 450 3.86 -10.52 -28.15
C THR A 450 3.13 -10.72 -29.49
N PRO A 451 2.11 -11.58 -29.62
CA PRO A 451 1.27 -11.66 -30.81
C PRO A 451 0.70 -10.31 -31.24
N ILE A 452 -0.02 -9.63 -30.35
CA ILE A 452 -0.71 -8.38 -30.65
C ILE A 452 0.27 -7.30 -31.11
N LEU A 453 1.42 -7.19 -30.44
CA LEU A 453 2.43 -6.16 -30.73
C LEU A 453 3.14 -6.40 -32.07
N LEU A 454 3.49 -7.66 -32.36
CA LEU A 454 4.31 -8.01 -33.51
C LEU A 454 3.51 -8.38 -34.76
N THR A 455 2.20 -8.61 -34.66
CA THR A 455 1.33 -8.89 -35.82
C THR A 455 0.28 -7.83 -36.07
N THR A 456 -0.49 -7.42 -35.05
CA THR A 456 -1.60 -6.46 -35.20
C THR A 456 -1.11 -5.02 -35.25
N LEU A 457 -0.36 -4.58 -34.25
CA LEU A 457 0.13 -3.19 -34.17
C LEU A 457 1.25 -2.94 -35.17
N ARG A 458 2.31 -3.76 -35.12
CA ARG A 458 3.53 -3.64 -35.95
C ARG A 458 4.07 -2.19 -35.97
N GLY A 459 5.04 -1.96 -36.86
CA GLY A 459 5.67 -0.65 -37.02
C GLY A 459 6.39 -0.15 -35.76
N PRO A 460 6.72 1.16 -35.70
CA PRO A 460 7.45 1.75 -34.58
C PRO A 460 6.75 1.56 -33.24
N TRP A 461 5.43 1.67 -33.19
CA TRP A 461 4.64 1.49 -31.96
C TRP A 461 4.68 0.06 -31.44
N GLY A 462 4.47 -0.94 -32.32
CA GLY A 462 4.54 -2.35 -31.96
C GLY A 462 5.91 -2.73 -31.37
N TRP A 463 6.99 -2.30 -32.01
CA TRP A 463 8.36 -2.55 -31.52
C TRP A 463 8.71 -1.81 -30.24
N SER A 464 8.29 -0.54 -30.11
CA SER A 464 8.57 0.25 -28.90
C SER A 464 7.85 -0.35 -27.69
N LEU A 465 6.57 -0.68 -27.83
CA LEU A 465 5.80 -1.35 -26.77
C LEU A 465 6.35 -2.73 -26.47
N PHE A 466 6.76 -3.49 -27.49
CA PHE A 466 7.40 -4.80 -27.30
C PHE A 466 8.68 -4.68 -26.46
N GLY A 467 9.57 -3.75 -26.81
CA GLY A 467 10.82 -3.52 -26.07
C GLY A 467 10.57 -3.08 -24.63
N VAL A 468 9.61 -2.17 -24.40
CA VAL A 468 9.25 -1.72 -23.04
C VAL A 468 8.63 -2.86 -22.22
N ILE A 469 7.68 -3.60 -22.80
CA ILE A 469 7.01 -4.73 -22.13
C ILE A 469 8.01 -5.81 -21.76
N TRP A 470 8.85 -6.24 -22.70
CA TRP A 470 9.87 -7.26 -22.44
C TRP A 470 10.98 -6.77 -21.53
N GLY A 471 11.40 -5.51 -21.63
CA GLY A 471 12.36 -4.90 -20.72
C GLY A 471 11.85 -4.90 -19.28
N LEU A 472 10.65 -4.38 -19.04
CA LEU A 472 10.07 -4.31 -17.70
C LEU A 472 9.74 -5.69 -17.12
N CYS A 473 9.14 -6.59 -17.91
CA CYS A 473 8.87 -7.96 -17.47
C CYS A 473 10.16 -8.75 -17.25
N GLY A 474 11.16 -8.59 -18.11
CA GLY A 474 12.47 -9.24 -17.99
C GLY A 474 13.21 -8.79 -16.74
N ILE A 475 13.30 -7.48 -16.49
CA ILE A 475 13.87 -6.92 -15.26
C ILE A 475 13.08 -7.41 -14.04
N GLY A 476 11.74 -7.33 -14.07
CA GLY A 476 10.89 -7.80 -12.99
C GLY A 476 11.09 -9.28 -12.66
N ALA A 477 11.16 -10.13 -13.69
CA ALA A 477 11.44 -11.55 -13.56
C ALA A 477 12.84 -11.82 -12.98
N ALA A 478 13.87 -11.14 -13.48
CA ALA A 478 15.25 -11.26 -13.00
C ALA A 478 15.39 -10.86 -11.52
N LEU A 479 14.83 -9.70 -11.14
CA LEU A 479 14.80 -9.23 -9.75
C LEU A 479 14.10 -10.26 -8.84
N HIS A 480 13.03 -10.88 -9.31
CA HIS A 480 12.33 -11.93 -8.56
C HIS A 480 13.16 -13.19 -8.36
N VAL A 481 13.87 -13.65 -9.40
CA VAL A 481 14.75 -14.84 -9.31
C VAL A 481 15.92 -14.59 -8.36
N ILE A 482 16.59 -13.44 -8.49
CA ILE A 482 17.79 -13.06 -7.71
C ILE A 482 17.43 -12.82 -6.23
N PHE A 483 16.49 -11.92 -5.96
CA PHE A 483 16.16 -11.49 -4.59
C PHE A 483 15.11 -12.36 -3.89
N GLY A 484 14.47 -13.27 -4.63
CA GLY A 484 13.74 -14.40 -4.07
C GLY A 484 12.51 -14.05 -3.22
N GLY A 485 11.83 -12.95 -3.50
CA GLY A 485 10.64 -12.48 -2.77
C GLY A 485 10.89 -12.12 -1.29
N ARG A 486 12.16 -12.14 -0.83
CA ARG A 486 12.54 -11.77 0.54
C ARG A 486 12.44 -10.27 0.78
N VAL A 487 12.49 -9.49 -0.30
CA VAL A 487 12.35 -8.04 -0.28
C VAL A 487 10.93 -7.70 -0.73
N SER A 488 10.07 -7.25 0.18
CA SER A 488 8.69 -6.86 -0.16
C SER A 488 8.60 -5.82 -1.29
N VAL A 489 9.67 -5.04 -1.46
CA VAL A 489 9.86 -4.04 -2.52
C VAL A 489 9.87 -4.66 -3.91
N THR A 490 10.53 -5.81 -4.13
CA THR A 490 10.66 -6.37 -5.49
C THR A 490 9.33 -6.87 -6.03
N SER A 491 8.50 -7.47 -5.18
CA SER A 491 7.16 -7.93 -5.57
C SER A 491 6.18 -6.77 -5.77
N GLY A 492 6.27 -5.73 -4.96
CA GLY A 492 5.50 -4.50 -5.12
C GLY A 492 5.87 -3.77 -6.42
N LEU A 493 7.17 -3.61 -6.68
CA LEU A 493 7.69 -2.96 -7.87
C LEU A 493 7.33 -3.74 -9.14
N ALA A 494 7.50 -5.07 -9.15
CA ALA A 494 7.12 -5.89 -10.29
C ALA A 494 5.61 -5.83 -10.59
N SER A 495 4.76 -5.82 -9.55
CA SER A 495 3.30 -5.70 -9.73
C SER A 495 2.91 -4.32 -10.26
N LEU A 496 3.59 -3.28 -9.79
CA LEU A 496 3.41 -1.91 -10.28
C LEU A 496 3.81 -1.83 -11.76
N LEU A 497 5.01 -2.32 -12.12
CA LEU A 497 5.48 -2.33 -13.51
C LEU A 497 4.49 -3.07 -14.44
N VAL A 498 3.97 -4.24 -14.04
CA VAL A 498 2.95 -4.96 -14.82
C VAL A 498 1.68 -4.13 -15.00
N ALA A 499 1.19 -3.47 -13.94
CA ALA A 499 0.02 -2.61 -14.03
C ALA A 499 0.26 -1.44 -15.01
N TRP A 500 1.48 -0.90 -15.05
CA TRP A 500 1.86 0.15 -15.98
C TRP A 500 1.87 -0.31 -17.43
N LEU A 501 2.36 -1.53 -17.68
CA LEU A 501 2.36 -2.11 -19.02
C LEU A 501 0.95 -2.21 -19.61
N LEU A 502 -0.03 -2.60 -18.80
CA LEU A 502 -1.42 -2.63 -19.26
C LEU A 502 -1.89 -1.24 -19.70
N VAL A 503 -1.58 -0.17 -18.96
CA VAL A 503 -2.04 1.18 -19.27
C VAL A 503 -1.43 1.72 -20.57
N PHE A 504 -0.11 1.57 -20.76
CA PHE A 504 0.55 2.04 -21.99
C PHE A 504 0.15 1.24 -23.23
N ALA A 505 -0.09 -0.07 -23.09
CA ALA A 505 -0.53 -0.89 -24.20
C ALA A 505 -2.02 -0.67 -24.53
N LEU A 506 -2.84 -0.27 -23.55
CA LEU A 506 -4.31 -0.28 -23.67
C LEU A 506 -4.82 0.53 -24.86
N GLY A 507 -4.32 1.75 -25.02
CA GLY A 507 -4.84 2.66 -26.04
C GLY A 507 -4.66 2.12 -27.47
N PRO A 508 -3.41 1.88 -27.91
CA PRO A 508 -3.14 1.30 -29.22
C PRO A 508 -3.80 -0.07 -29.43
N VAL A 509 -3.85 -0.92 -28.40
CA VAL A 509 -4.47 -2.25 -28.47
C VAL A 509 -5.99 -2.17 -28.67
N ILE A 510 -6.68 -1.28 -27.95
CA ILE A 510 -8.14 -1.07 -28.11
C ILE A 510 -8.46 -0.60 -29.53
N THR A 511 -7.64 0.27 -30.11
CA THR A 511 -7.88 0.76 -31.48
C THR A 511 -7.52 -0.26 -32.56
N ALA A 512 -6.58 -1.16 -32.28
CA ALA A 512 -6.05 -2.09 -33.28
C ALA A 512 -6.80 -3.43 -33.31
N LEU A 513 -7.47 -3.82 -32.22
CA LEU A 513 -8.16 -5.11 -32.12
C LEU A 513 -9.68 -4.98 -32.28
N PRO A 514 -10.33 -5.97 -32.91
CA PRO A 514 -11.79 -6.03 -32.94
C PRO A 514 -12.34 -6.24 -31.53
N ALA A 515 -13.57 -5.76 -31.29
CA ALA A 515 -14.22 -5.81 -29.98
C ALA A 515 -14.27 -7.22 -29.37
N GLY A 516 -14.46 -8.26 -30.18
CA GLY A 516 -14.46 -9.66 -29.72
C GLY A 516 -13.13 -10.08 -29.09
N ALA A 517 -11.99 -9.65 -29.64
CA ALA A 517 -10.68 -9.90 -29.05
C ALA A 517 -10.54 -9.19 -27.70
N LEU A 518 -11.00 -7.94 -27.62
CA LEU A 518 -10.95 -7.15 -26.38
C LEU A 518 -11.79 -7.80 -25.27
N TRP A 519 -12.97 -8.30 -25.59
CA TRP A 519 -13.82 -9.03 -24.63
C TRP A 519 -13.16 -10.32 -24.14
N LEU A 520 -12.52 -11.10 -25.02
CA LEU A 520 -11.79 -12.30 -24.62
C LEU A 520 -10.56 -11.98 -23.76
N LEU A 521 -9.81 -10.92 -24.11
CA LEU A 521 -8.67 -10.46 -23.30
C LEU A 521 -9.11 -10.00 -21.91
N LEU A 522 -10.21 -9.23 -21.84
CA LEU A 522 -10.82 -8.76 -20.59
C LEU A 522 -11.34 -9.93 -19.76
N ALA A 523 -12.11 -10.83 -20.36
CA ALA A 523 -12.62 -12.03 -19.69
C ALA A 523 -11.47 -12.87 -19.13
N GLY A 524 -10.39 -13.04 -19.91
CA GLY A 524 -9.20 -13.74 -19.43
C GLY A 524 -8.52 -13.05 -18.25
N GLY A 525 -8.39 -11.72 -18.30
CA GLY A 525 -7.90 -10.91 -17.18
C GLY A 525 -8.76 -11.03 -15.92
N LEU A 526 -10.09 -11.00 -16.07
CA LEU A 526 -11.03 -11.18 -14.97
C LEU A 526 -10.94 -12.58 -14.36
N CYS A 527 -10.80 -13.62 -15.18
CA CYS A 527 -10.56 -14.98 -14.71
C CYS A 527 -9.32 -15.06 -13.83
N TYR A 528 -8.19 -14.47 -14.26
CA TYR A 528 -6.98 -14.40 -13.43
C TYR A 528 -7.21 -13.61 -12.13
N LEU A 529 -7.88 -12.45 -12.18
CA LEU A 529 -8.12 -11.61 -11.01
C LEU A 529 -9.01 -12.32 -9.96
N LEU A 530 -10.15 -12.86 -10.40
CA LEU A 530 -11.07 -13.62 -9.57
C LEU A 530 -10.38 -14.84 -8.96
N GLY A 531 -9.57 -15.53 -9.77
CA GLY A 531 -8.77 -16.65 -9.32
C GLY A 531 -7.83 -16.28 -8.18
N VAL A 532 -7.09 -15.17 -8.30
CA VAL A 532 -6.17 -14.70 -7.24
C VAL A 532 -6.96 -14.38 -5.97
N GLY A 533 -8.13 -13.77 -6.12
CA GLY A 533 -9.07 -13.52 -5.03
C GLY A 533 -9.42 -14.81 -4.28
N LEU A 534 -9.97 -15.80 -4.98
CA LEU A 534 -10.35 -17.09 -4.39
C LEU A 534 -9.16 -17.80 -3.73
N TYR A 535 -7.98 -17.76 -4.35
CA TYR A 535 -6.76 -18.36 -3.77
C TYR A 535 -6.37 -17.72 -2.42
N ARG A 536 -6.54 -16.40 -2.28
CA ARG A 536 -6.22 -15.67 -1.04
C ARG A 536 -7.18 -15.97 0.10
N LEU A 537 -8.40 -16.39 -0.19
CA LEU A 537 -9.39 -16.80 0.82
C LEU A 537 -9.04 -18.18 1.40
N ARG A 538 -8.10 -18.22 2.36
CA ARG A 538 -7.54 -19.46 2.95
C ARG A 538 -8.56 -20.41 3.59
N ARG A 539 -9.77 -19.92 3.91
CA ARG A 539 -10.85 -20.71 4.53
C ARG A 539 -11.68 -21.52 3.52
N LEU A 540 -11.64 -21.18 2.23
CA LEU A 540 -12.45 -21.84 1.21
C LEU A 540 -11.94 -23.26 0.91
N PRO A 541 -12.84 -24.26 0.85
CA PRO A 541 -12.48 -25.59 0.37
C PRO A 541 -12.18 -25.55 -1.14
N TYR A 542 -11.33 -26.45 -1.62
CA TYR A 542 -10.95 -26.56 -3.05
C TYR A 542 -10.38 -25.28 -3.71
N ARG A 543 -9.98 -24.27 -2.92
CA ARG A 543 -9.46 -22.99 -3.41
C ARG A 543 -8.35 -23.11 -4.45
N GLN A 544 -7.49 -24.12 -4.32
CA GLN A 544 -6.37 -24.34 -5.22
C GLN A 544 -6.84 -24.86 -6.59
N ALA A 545 -7.81 -25.77 -6.60
CA ALA A 545 -8.42 -26.27 -7.83
C ALA A 545 -9.21 -25.16 -8.53
N ALA A 546 -9.99 -24.38 -7.77
CA ALA A 546 -10.74 -23.23 -8.30
C ALA A 546 -9.82 -22.16 -8.93
N TRP A 547 -8.70 -21.83 -8.26
CA TRP A 547 -7.66 -20.96 -8.80
C TRP A 547 -7.13 -21.46 -10.13
N GLN A 548 -6.74 -22.74 -10.21
CA GLN A 548 -6.18 -23.32 -11.42
C GLN A 548 -7.20 -23.42 -12.56
N GLY A 549 -8.46 -23.74 -12.25
CA GLY A 549 -9.55 -23.75 -13.23
C GLY A 549 -9.77 -22.37 -13.86
N LEU A 550 -9.81 -21.31 -13.04
CA LEU A 550 -9.92 -19.93 -13.53
C LEU A 550 -8.67 -19.49 -14.30
N ALA A 551 -7.47 -19.86 -13.85
CA ALA A 551 -6.24 -19.57 -14.59
C ALA A 551 -6.22 -20.25 -15.97
N ALA A 552 -6.66 -21.52 -16.06
CA ALA A 552 -6.80 -22.23 -17.31
C ALA A 552 -7.87 -21.59 -18.21
N GLY A 553 -9.02 -21.20 -17.65
CA GLY A 553 -10.05 -20.44 -18.38
C GLY A 553 -9.52 -19.11 -18.93
N GLY A 554 -8.71 -18.41 -18.14
CA GLY A 554 -8.03 -17.19 -18.57
C GLY A 554 -7.09 -17.42 -19.75
N ALA A 555 -6.27 -18.47 -19.66
CA ALA A 555 -5.37 -18.87 -20.75
C ALA A 555 -6.14 -19.25 -22.02
N VAL A 556 -7.24 -19.99 -21.90
CA VAL A 556 -8.11 -20.35 -23.05
C VAL A 556 -8.68 -19.09 -23.70
N CYS A 557 -9.18 -18.13 -22.93
CA CYS A 557 -9.69 -16.88 -23.48
C CYS A 557 -8.61 -16.14 -24.28
N HIS A 558 -7.38 -16.06 -23.77
CA HIS A 558 -6.27 -15.41 -24.47
C HIS A 558 -5.83 -16.18 -25.72
N VAL A 559 -5.76 -17.52 -25.67
CA VAL A 559 -5.49 -18.37 -26.86
C VAL A 559 -6.57 -18.17 -27.93
N LEU A 560 -7.85 -18.15 -27.53
CA LEU A 560 -8.95 -17.90 -28.45
C LEU A 560 -8.90 -16.49 -29.04
N ALA A 561 -8.53 -15.48 -28.25
CA ALA A 561 -8.33 -14.13 -28.78
C ALA A 561 -7.29 -14.12 -29.91
N MET A 562 -6.18 -14.85 -29.74
CA MET A 562 -5.15 -14.97 -30.77
C MET A 562 -5.65 -15.73 -32.01
N LEU A 563 -6.28 -16.89 -31.81
CA LEU A 563 -6.70 -17.76 -32.91
C LEU A 563 -7.88 -17.22 -33.73
N LEU A 564 -8.80 -16.49 -33.09
CA LEU A 564 -10.03 -16.00 -33.72
C LEU A 564 -9.91 -14.60 -34.30
N PHE A 565 -9.03 -13.76 -33.72
CA PHE A 565 -9.01 -12.32 -34.07
C PHE A 565 -7.64 -11.77 -34.44
N VAL A 566 -6.54 -12.37 -33.97
CA VAL A 566 -5.19 -11.92 -34.32
C VAL A 566 -4.64 -12.67 -35.51
N LEU A 567 -4.99 -13.95 -35.65
CA LEU A 567 -4.65 -14.75 -36.81
C LEU A 567 -5.48 -14.30 -38.04
N PRO A 568 -4.89 -14.19 -39.24
CA PRO A 568 -5.63 -13.85 -40.45
C PRO A 568 -6.73 -14.88 -40.75
N HIS A 569 -7.86 -14.40 -41.25
CA HIS A 569 -8.88 -15.29 -41.80
C HIS A 569 -8.37 -15.87 -43.12
N ALA A 570 -8.70 -17.13 -43.41
CA ALA A 570 -8.44 -17.71 -44.73
C ALA A 570 -9.22 -16.89 -45.76
N ALA A 571 -8.52 -16.43 -46.80
CA ALA A 571 -9.11 -15.68 -47.91
C ALA A 571 -10.06 -16.55 -48.73
#